data_AF-A0A1G7FJ04-F1
#
_entry.id   AF-A0A1G7FJ04-F1
#
_cell.length_a   1.000
_cell.length_b   1.000
_cell.length_c   1.000
_cell.angle_alpha   90.00
_cell.angle_beta   90.00
_cell.angle_gamma   90.00
#
_symmetry.space_group_name_H-M   'P 1'
#
loop_
_entity.id
_entity.type
_entity.pdbx_description
1 polymer ?
#
loop_
_entity_poly.entity_id
_entity_poly.type
_entity_poly.pdbx_seq_one_letter_code
_entity_poly.pdbx_strand_id
1 'polypeptide(L)'
;MTKLLLSFLALSIGISQTVMGQEIDSTALKQLEFIKKVTYGMGNDLFKTREFSYKIKEDYMAPWDKLSISSMENLATGLETIISNGSIAVEKGHFEEINVVFSSKVEGIENLDDIFTIELVDYTLFDANKNPIRLKESARTNFGAISNSGIKNGQQFSYHYKTIRSAFEMESKKDTLGISGTIQLRASFPSGYDKVVITPKDIGKQFTIGLKKYEVLNVFKNIIILKPDSKNENLDRDFKIVNLNAKGDEIAQIAYFDLLKMNEGKDKPIEMIGVGTQTISEKIYKIFTENPTISKEEFDSIIDPIAKKIFSAEDIRAEREKQFGETYIAITNAGPVENCYLYLEKRELKRTFEKEF
;
A
#
# COMPACT_ATOMS: atom_id res chain seq x y z
N MET A 1 -5.25 6.44 -7.58
CA MET A 1 -4.48 6.09 -8.80
C MET A 1 -4.15 4.60 -8.90
N THR A 2 -4.15 3.84 -7.81
CA THR A 2 -3.89 2.39 -7.76
C THR A 2 -5.05 1.51 -8.23
N LYS A 3 -6.30 1.97 -8.12
CA LYS A 3 -7.47 1.26 -8.69
C LYS A 3 -7.48 1.23 -10.23
N LEU A 4 -6.75 2.11 -10.91
CA LEU A 4 -6.70 2.15 -12.38
C LEU A 4 -5.80 1.03 -12.96
N LEU A 5 -4.75 0.60 -12.26
CA LEU A 5 -3.84 -0.44 -12.76
C LEU A 5 -4.38 -1.86 -12.61
N LEU A 6 -5.13 -2.12 -11.53
CA LEU A 6 -5.77 -3.43 -11.30
C LEU A 6 -7.03 -3.63 -12.15
N SER A 7 -7.76 -2.54 -12.45
CA SER A 7 -8.87 -2.61 -13.40
C SER A 7 -8.40 -2.69 -14.85
N PHE A 8 -7.18 -2.26 -15.22
CA PHE A 8 -6.70 -2.35 -16.62
C PHE A 8 -6.37 -3.77 -17.11
N LEU A 9 -6.04 -4.70 -16.20
CA LEU A 9 -5.89 -6.12 -16.57
C LEU A 9 -7.25 -6.85 -16.64
N ALA A 10 -8.29 -6.29 -16.00
CA ALA A 10 -9.65 -6.81 -15.99
C ALA A 10 -10.59 -6.11 -17.00
N LEU A 11 -10.26 -4.90 -17.50
CA LEU A 11 -11.09 -4.11 -18.43
C LEU A 11 -10.89 -4.45 -19.92
N SER A 12 -10.03 -5.41 -20.27
CA SER A 12 -9.77 -5.80 -21.67
C SER A 12 -10.71 -6.89 -22.21
N ILE A 13 -11.75 -7.29 -21.46
CA ILE A 13 -12.72 -8.29 -21.91
C ILE A 13 -14.14 -7.78 -21.70
N GLY A 14 -14.46 -6.73 -22.44
CA GLY A 14 -15.83 -6.28 -22.66
C GLY A 14 -15.92 -5.77 -24.08
N ILE A 15 -16.01 -6.68 -25.05
CA ILE A 15 -16.80 -6.59 -26.30
C ILE A 15 -16.83 -8.00 -26.91
N SER A 16 -17.98 -8.62 -26.73
CA SER A 16 -18.72 -9.53 -27.61
C SER A 16 -18.02 -10.06 -28.87
N GLN A 17 -17.85 -11.38 -28.88
CA GLN A 17 -18.37 -12.30 -29.92
C GLN A 17 -18.97 -11.63 -31.17
N THR A 18 -18.27 -11.73 -32.32
CA THR A 18 -18.77 -12.34 -33.57
C THR A 18 -17.65 -12.42 -34.62
N VAL A 19 -17.20 -13.66 -34.87
CA VAL A 19 -17.00 -14.32 -36.18
C VAL A 19 -16.16 -13.62 -37.28
N MET A 20 -15.02 -14.29 -37.53
CA MET A 20 -14.31 -14.56 -38.80
C MET A 20 -13.70 -13.41 -39.62
N GLY A 21 -12.37 -13.49 -39.71
CA GLY A 21 -11.67 -13.33 -40.99
C GLY A 21 -11.51 -11.90 -41.48
N GLN A 22 -11.07 -10.98 -40.63
CA GLN A 22 -10.60 -9.67 -41.06
C GLN A 22 -9.35 -9.28 -40.26
N GLU A 23 -8.49 -8.49 -40.92
CA GLU A 23 -7.21 -7.95 -40.44
C GLU A 23 -7.20 -7.69 -38.94
N ILE A 24 -6.09 -8.00 -38.26
CA ILE A 24 -5.93 -7.71 -36.85
C ILE A 24 -6.31 -6.24 -36.64
N ASP A 25 -7.42 -6.02 -35.93
CA ASP A 25 -7.96 -4.69 -35.67
C ASP A 25 -6.81 -3.81 -35.21
N SER A 26 -6.61 -2.66 -35.87
CA SER A 26 -5.55 -1.70 -35.55
C SER A 26 -5.52 -1.34 -34.06
N THR A 27 -6.65 -1.47 -33.36
CA THR A 27 -6.79 -1.31 -31.92
C THR A 27 -6.13 -2.45 -31.14
N ALA A 28 -6.36 -3.71 -31.54
CA ALA A 28 -5.75 -4.90 -30.93
C ALA A 28 -4.23 -4.92 -31.14
N LEU A 29 -3.74 -4.50 -32.31
CA LEU A 29 -2.30 -4.34 -32.56
C LEU A 29 -1.67 -3.30 -31.63
N LYS A 30 -2.28 -2.12 -31.49
CA LYS A 30 -1.79 -1.06 -30.58
C LYS A 30 -1.80 -1.52 -29.12
N GLN A 31 -2.82 -2.26 -28.69
CA GLN A 31 -2.88 -2.82 -27.35
C GLN A 31 -1.78 -3.85 -27.12
N LEU A 32 -1.52 -4.73 -28.10
CA LEU A 32 -0.43 -5.70 -28.02
C LEU A 32 0.93 -4.99 -27.94
N GLU A 33 1.20 -4.02 -28.80
CA GLU A 33 2.45 -3.25 -28.77
C GLU A 33 2.66 -2.56 -27.42
N PHE A 34 1.59 -1.98 -26.87
CA PHE A 34 1.62 -1.37 -25.54
C PHE A 34 1.94 -2.42 -24.45
N ILE A 35 1.25 -3.56 -24.44
CA ILE A 35 1.50 -4.64 -23.46
C ILE A 35 2.93 -5.17 -23.57
N LYS A 36 3.42 -5.41 -24.79
CA LYS A 36 4.81 -5.83 -25.04
C LYS A 36 5.80 -4.79 -24.51
N LYS A 37 5.56 -3.50 -24.77
CA LYS A 37 6.42 -2.41 -24.32
C LYS A 37 6.47 -2.33 -22.80
N VAL A 38 5.32 -2.38 -22.13
CA VAL A 38 5.22 -2.34 -20.67
C VAL A 38 5.88 -3.58 -20.04
N THR A 39 5.55 -4.77 -20.55
CA THR A 39 6.09 -6.04 -20.01
C THR A 39 7.61 -6.12 -20.18
N TYR A 40 8.13 -5.72 -21.35
CA TYR A 40 9.56 -5.62 -21.56
C TYR A 40 10.20 -4.59 -20.63
N GLY A 41 9.64 -3.38 -20.53
CA GLY A 41 10.16 -2.33 -19.67
C GLY A 41 10.24 -2.77 -18.21
N MET A 42 9.17 -3.36 -17.68
CA MET A 42 9.11 -3.89 -16.32
C MET A 42 10.12 -5.02 -16.07
N GLY A 43 10.25 -5.96 -17.01
CA GLY A 43 11.20 -7.06 -16.89
C GLY A 43 12.65 -6.57 -16.98
N ASN A 44 12.96 -5.78 -18.00
CA ASN A 44 14.29 -5.20 -18.19
C ASN A 44 14.71 -4.35 -16.98
N ASP A 45 13.81 -3.50 -16.47
CA ASP A 45 14.11 -2.68 -15.28
C ASP A 45 14.34 -3.51 -14.01
N LEU A 46 13.62 -4.63 -13.87
CA LEU A 46 13.76 -5.54 -12.73
C LEU A 46 15.09 -6.30 -12.79
N PHE A 47 15.51 -6.80 -13.95
CA PHE A 47 16.68 -7.67 -14.06
C PHE A 47 17.99 -6.93 -14.40
N LYS A 48 17.93 -5.68 -14.87
CA LYS A 48 19.14 -4.93 -15.20
C LYS A 48 20.10 -4.79 -14.01
N THR A 49 21.39 -4.79 -14.31
CA THR A 49 22.43 -4.54 -13.30
C THR A 49 22.57 -3.04 -13.07
N ARG A 50 22.44 -2.62 -11.82
CA ARG A 50 22.48 -1.22 -11.37
C ARG A 50 23.29 -1.14 -10.08
N GLU A 51 23.98 -0.03 -9.89
CA GLU A 51 24.52 0.30 -8.56
C GLU A 51 23.38 0.71 -7.63
N PHE A 52 23.37 0.16 -6.42
CA PHE A 52 22.32 0.49 -5.45
C PHE A 52 22.69 1.76 -4.69
N SER A 53 21.92 2.83 -4.91
CA SER A 53 21.99 4.03 -4.09
C SER A 53 20.85 4.02 -3.07
N TYR A 54 21.19 3.61 -1.85
CA TYR A 54 20.31 3.54 -0.70
C TYR A 54 20.92 4.29 0.49
N LYS A 55 20.12 4.55 1.51
CA LYS A 55 20.57 5.09 2.79
C LYS A 55 20.26 4.12 3.91
N ILE A 56 21.08 4.16 4.95
CA ILE A 56 20.81 3.45 6.21
C ILE A 56 20.18 4.44 7.18
N LYS A 57 19.04 4.07 7.79
CA LYS A 57 18.44 4.81 8.90
C LYS A 57 18.71 4.08 10.21
N GLU A 58 19.72 4.56 10.94
CA GLU A 58 20.20 3.93 12.18
C GLU A 58 19.17 3.98 13.32
N ASP A 59 18.38 5.05 13.42
CA ASP A 59 17.33 5.20 14.45
C ASP A 59 15.96 4.65 14.02
N TYR A 60 15.93 3.70 13.08
CA TYR A 60 14.67 3.12 12.63
C TYR A 60 14.09 2.18 13.69
N MET A 61 12.81 2.36 13.99
CA MET A 61 12.05 1.43 14.83
C MET A 61 11.01 0.72 13.98
N ALA A 62 11.06 -0.61 13.96
CA ALA A 62 10.08 -1.39 13.25
C ALA A 62 8.70 -1.30 13.93
N PRO A 63 7.58 -1.45 13.19
CA PRO A 63 6.24 -1.27 13.74
C PRO A 63 5.91 -2.17 14.94
N TRP A 64 6.42 -3.41 14.93
CA TRP A 64 6.23 -4.33 16.06
C TRP A 64 7.01 -3.92 17.31
N ASP A 65 8.16 -3.26 17.16
CA ASP A 65 8.94 -2.75 18.29
C ASP A 65 8.28 -1.49 18.85
N LYS A 66 7.76 -0.61 17.99
CA LYS A 66 6.96 0.55 18.40
C LYS A 66 5.74 0.17 19.23
N LEU A 67 5.03 -0.89 18.81
CA LEU A 67 3.87 -1.41 19.53
C LEU A 67 4.26 -2.00 20.89
N SER A 68 5.39 -2.72 20.98
CA SER A 68 5.83 -3.41 22.20
C SER A 68 6.08 -2.48 23.39
N ILE A 69 6.26 -1.18 23.14
CA ILE A 69 6.45 -0.16 24.17
C ILE A 69 5.15 0.15 24.92
N SER A 70 3.99 -0.06 24.28
CA SER A 70 2.68 0.12 24.90
C SER A 70 2.10 -1.23 25.30
N SER A 71 1.79 -1.40 26.58
CA SER A 71 1.09 -2.61 27.04
C SER A 71 -0.32 -2.67 26.44
N MET A 72 -0.85 -3.88 26.21
CA MET A 72 -2.22 -4.06 25.71
C MET A 72 -3.28 -3.42 26.64
N GLU A 73 -3.03 -3.41 27.95
CA GLU A 73 -3.87 -2.73 28.93
C GLU A 73 -3.87 -1.21 28.74
N ASN A 74 -2.68 -0.61 28.56
CA ASN A 74 -2.56 0.83 28.27
C ASN A 74 -3.25 1.20 26.96
N LEU A 75 -3.14 0.37 25.92
CA LEU A 75 -3.83 0.60 24.65
C LEU A 75 -5.36 0.49 24.80
N ALA A 76 -5.85 -0.44 25.62
CA ALA A 76 -7.28 -0.60 25.87
C ALA A 76 -7.85 0.61 26.63
N THR A 77 -7.20 1.02 27.72
CA THR A 77 -7.58 2.24 28.46
C THR A 77 -7.44 3.49 27.58
N GLY A 78 -6.40 3.53 26.75
CA GLY A 78 -6.19 4.56 25.75
C GLY A 78 -7.33 4.68 24.76
N LEU A 79 -7.84 3.55 24.26
CA LEU A 79 -8.97 3.49 23.35
C LEU A 79 -10.26 4.02 23.99
N GLU A 80 -10.56 3.61 25.22
CA GLU A 80 -11.70 4.14 25.98
C GLU A 80 -11.56 5.65 26.22
N THR A 81 -10.36 6.13 26.55
CA THR A 81 -10.06 7.55 26.76
C THR A 81 -10.24 8.37 25.48
N ILE A 82 -9.77 7.85 24.34
CA ILE A 82 -9.93 8.50 23.03
C ILE A 82 -11.41 8.66 22.69
N ILE A 83 -12.23 7.65 22.98
CA ILE A 83 -13.67 7.70 22.72
C ILE A 83 -14.37 8.64 23.68
N SER A 84 -14.07 8.56 24.98
CA SER A 84 -14.71 9.40 26.00
C SER A 84 -14.39 10.88 25.85
N ASN A 85 -13.17 11.20 25.42
CA ASN A 85 -12.75 12.58 25.13
C ASN A 85 -13.09 13.03 23.71
N GLY A 86 -13.58 12.11 22.88
CA GLY A 86 -13.86 12.34 21.48
C GLY A 86 -15.05 13.27 21.27
N SER A 87 -14.90 14.23 20.39
CA SER A 87 -15.99 15.05 19.87
C SER A 87 -16.07 14.89 18.36
N ILE A 88 -17.27 14.73 17.83
CA ILE A 88 -17.52 14.75 16.39
C ILE A 88 -18.29 16.03 16.08
N ALA A 89 -17.75 16.81 15.14
CA ALA A 89 -18.32 18.08 14.70
C ALA A 89 -18.24 18.22 13.17
N VAL A 90 -18.99 19.17 12.63
CA VAL A 90 -18.86 19.56 11.22
C VAL A 90 -18.03 20.82 11.15
N GLU A 91 -16.94 20.79 10.39
CA GLU A 91 -16.01 21.89 10.27
C GLU A 91 -15.77 22.25 8.80
N LYS A 92 -15.66 23.55 8.50
CA LYS A 92 -15.15 24.03 7.22
C LYS A 92 -13.63 23.80 7.20
N GLY A 93 -13.16 23.01 6.25
CA GLY A 93 -11.75 22.80 5.94
C GLY A 93 -11.15 23.95 5.13
N HIS A 94 -9.93 23.73 4.64
CA HIS A 94 -9.31 24.64 3.69
C HIS A 94 -10.01 24.52 2.32
N PHE A 95 -10.10 25.63 1.58
CA PHE A 95 -10.69 25.67 0.22
C PHE A 95 -12.17 25.27 0.12
N GLU A 96 -13.00 25.69 1.09
CA GLU A 96 -14.46 25.44 1.11
C GLU A 96 -14.88 23.97 1.26
N GLU A 97 -13.94 23.04 1.50
CA GLU A 97 -14.26 21.66 1.88
C GLU A 97 -15.07 21.65 3.18
N ILE A 98 -16.11 20.82 3.29
CA ILE A 98 -16.84 20.60 4.55
C ILE A 98 -16.54 19.19 5.02
N ASN A 99 -16.18 19.05 6.29
CA ASN A 99 -15.73 17.78 6.84
C ASN A 99 -16.54 17.41 8.08
N VAL A 100 -16.86 16.13 8.23
CA VAL A 100 -17.15 15.56 9.54
C VAL A 100 -15.80 15.26 10.21
N VAL A 101 -15.57 15.88 11.36
CA VAL A 101 -14.28 15.84 12.05
C VAL A 101 -14.46 15.17 13.40
N PHE A 102 -13.75 14.07 13.60
CA PHE A 102 -13.49 13.52 14.92
C PHE A 102 -12.23 14.16 15.49
N SER A 103 -12.36 14.73 16.69
CA SER A 103 -11.25 15.30 17.46
C SER A 103 -11.20 14.65 18.83
N SER A 104 -10.02 14.24 19.28
CA SER A 104 -9.83 13.68 20.62
C SER A 104 -8.44 13.96 21.18
N LYS A 105 -8.28 13.68 22.47
CA LYS A 105 -7.02 13.79 23.20
C LYS A 105 -6.79 12.57 24.09
N VAL A 106 -5.54 12.15 24.18
CA VAL A 106 -5.11 11.01 25.00
C VAL A 106 -3.72 11.24 25.58
N GLU A 107 -3.48 10.73 26.78
CA GLU A 107 -2.17 10.74 27.44
C GLU A 107 -1.58 9.33 27.46
N GLY A 108 -0.25 9.23 27.58
CA GLY A 108 0.42 7.96 27.91
C GLY A 108 0.52 6.94 26.78
N ILE A 109 0.17 7.29 25.54
CA ILE A 109 0.36 6.41 24.36
C ILE A 109 1.54 6.89 23.53
N GLU A 110 2.65 6.17 23.59
CA GLU A 110 3.81 6.41 22.74
C GLU A 110 3.53 5.99 21.29
N ASN A 111 4.16 6.65 20.31
CA ASN A 111 4.02 6.35 18.87
C ASN A 111 2.57 6.27 18.34
N LEU A 112 1.63 6.99 18.98
CA LEU A 112 0.19 7.00 18.64
C LEU A 112 -0.07 7.13 17.13
N ASP A 113 0.67 8.00 16.46
CA ASP A 113 0.56 8.26 15.02
C ASP A 113 0.92 7.07 14.13
N ASP A 114 1.78 6.16 14.62
CA ASP A 114 2.16 4.94 13.91
C ASP A 114 1.19 3.77 14.15
N ILE A 115 0.52 3.74 15.30
CA ILE A 115 -0.24 2.56 15.76
C ILE A 115 -1.74 2.79 15.89
N PHE A 116 -2.25 4.00 15.68
CA PHE A 116 -3.68 4.30 15.82
C PHE A 116 -4.36 4.49 14.47
N THR A 117 -5.60 4.02 14.35
CA THR A 117 -6.43 4.31 13.16
C THR A 117 -7.87 4.58 13.56
N ILE A 118 -8.50 5.53 12.87
CA ILE A 118 -9.95 5.75 12.87
C ILE A 118 -10.50 5.51 11.47
N GLU A 119 -11.59 4.76 11.41
CA GLU A 119 -12.28 4.36 10.19
C GLU A 119 -13.76 4.77 10.27
N LEU A 120 -14.33 5.18 9.14
CA LEU A 120 -15.77 5.31 8.96
C LEU A 120 -16.35 3.91 8.77
N VAL A 121 -17.26 3.49 9.65
CA VAL A 121 -17.93 2.18 9.56
C VAL A 121 -19.21 2.32 8.76
N ASP A 122 -20.04 3.29 9.14
CA ASP A 122 -21.33 3.54 8.52
C ASP A 122 -21.77 4.99 8.80
N TYR A 123 -22.70 5.51 8.00
CA TYR A 123 -23.30 6.81 8.22
C TYR A 123 -24.66 6.95 7.52
N THR A 124 -25.53 7.75 8.12
CA THR A 124 -26.76 8.22 7.50
C THR A 124 -26.88 9.70 7.82
N LEU A 125 -26.52 10.56 6.87
CA LEU A 125 -26.45 12.02 7.08
C LEU A 125 -27.35 12.75 6.08
N PHE A 126 -28.02 13.80 6.56
CA PHE A 126 -28.89 14.64 5.76
C PHE A 126 -28.57 16.13 5.92
N ASP A 127 -28.76 16.90 4.86
CA ASP A 127 -28.76 18.36 4.94
C ASP A 127 -30.08 18.90 5.54
N ALA A 128 -30.17 20.21 5.73
CA ALA A 128 -31.38 20.86 6.25
C ALA A 128 -32.63 20.65 5.38
N ASN A 129 -32.46 20.31 4.10
CA ASN A 129 -33.54 20.02 3.16
C ASN A 129 -33.85 18.52 3.06
N LYS A 130 -33.26 17.69 3.94
CA LYS A 130 -33.37 16.22 3.95
C LYS A 130 -32.75 15.54 2.74
N ASN A 131 -31.83 16.19 2.04
CA ASN A 131 -31.04 15.53 0.99
C ASN A 131 -29.93 14.70 1.63
N PRO A 132 -29.65 13.48 1.11
CA PRO A 132 -28.57 12.64 1.63
C PRO A 132 -27.21 13.29 1.37
N ILE A 133 -26.35 13.29 2.40
CA ILE A 133 -24.95 13.71 2.32
C ILE A 133 -24.09 12.47 2.17
N ARG A 134 -23.12 12.51 1.24
CA ARG A 134 -22.11 11.46 1.09
C ARG A 134 -20.78 11.89 1.69
N LEU A 135 -20.12 10.94 2.34
CA LEU A 135 -18.76 11.08 2.86
C LEU A 135 -17.79 10.27 2.02
N LYS A 136 -16.57 10.79 1.84
CA LYS A 136 -15.44 9.99 1.37
C LYS A 136 -15.06 8.97 2.44
N GLU A 137 -14.84 7.72 2.02
CA GLU A 137 -14.46 6.62 2.92
C GLU A 137 -13.13 6.86 3.63
N SER A 138 -12.17 7.52 2.95
CA SER A 138 -10.84 7.78 3.50
C SER A 138 -10.80 9.05 4.34
N ALA A 139 -10.43 8.92 5.62
CA ALA A 139 -10.16 10.05 6.49
C ALA A 139 -8.78 10.67 6.21
N ARG A 140 -8.66 11.99 6.37
CA ARG A 140 -7.37 12.65 6.62
C ARG A 140 -7.16 12.70 8.14
N THR A 141 -6.27 11.88 8.68
CA THR A 141 -5.95 11.84 10.11
C THR A 141 -4.64 12.56 10.40
N ASN A 142 -4.68 13.54 11.29
CA ASN A 142 -3.53 14.28 11.78
C ASN A 142 -3.36 14.04 13.27
N PHE A 143 -2.11 13.99 13.71
CA PHE A 143 -1.73 13.87 15.11
C PHE A 143 -0.99 15.12 15.55
N GLY A 144 -1.24 15.57 16.77
CA GLY A 144 -0.60 16.73 17.36
C GLY A 144 -0.31 16.54 18.83
N ALA A 145 0.16 17.59 19.49
CA ALA A 145 0.39 17.62 20.93
C ALA A 145 -0.05 18.95 21.53
N ILE A 146 -0.62 18.90 22.73
CA ILE A 146 -0.96 20.07 23.54
C ILE A 146 -0.31 19.86 24.91
N SER A 147 0.44 20.86 25.38
CA SER A 147 0.99 20.87 26.73
C SER A 147 0.32 21.97 27.55
N ASN A 148 -0.16 21.61 28.74
CA ASN A 148 -0.73 22.54 29.71
C ASN A 148 0.09 22.45 31.00
N SER A 149 0.78 23.51 31.35
CA SER A 149 1.54 23.61 32.60
C SER A 149 1.08 24.79 33.45
N GLY A 150 1.23 24.66 34.77
CA GLY A 150 0.83 25.72 35.71
C GLY A 150 1.13 25.36 37.16
N ILE A 151 0.65 26.21 38.08
CA ILE A 151 0.77 26.00 39.52
C ILE A 151 -0.65 25.95 40.10
N LYS A 152 -1.00 24.85 40.78
CA LYS A 152 -2.27 24.69 41.49
C LYS A 152 -1.97 24.30 42.93
N ASN A 153 -2.51 25.05 43.89
CA ASN A 153 -2.28 24.84 45.34
C ASN A 153 -0.79 24.78 45.72
N GLY A 154 0.05 25.63 45.10
CA GLY A 154 1.49 25.66 45.35
C GLY A 154 2.30 24.51 44.72
N GLN A 155 1.66 23.56 44.04
CA GLN A 155 2.32 22.49 43.30
C GLN A 155 2.33 22.78 41.79
N GLN A 156 3.48 22.55 41.15
CA GLN A 156 3.58 22.59 39.70
C GLN A 156 2.87 21.37 39.09
N PHE A 157 2.12 21.59 38.02
CA PHE A 157 1.59 20.53 37.18
C PHE A 157 2.01 20.75 35.73
N SER A 158 2.16 19.67 34.99
CA SER A 158 2.38 19.69 33.55
C SER A 158 1.70 18.49 32.92
N TYR A 159 0.71 18.73 32.07
CA TYR A 159 -0.03 17.71 31.33
C TYR A 159 0.37 17.78 29.87
N HIS A 160 0.65 16.63 29.28
CA HIS A 160 1.03 16.50 27.87
C HIS A 160 0.07 15.55 27.19
N TYR A 161 -0.83 16.12 26.39
CA TYR A 161 -1.81 15.39 25.62
C TYR A 161 -1.31 15.21 24.19
N LYS A 162 -1.47 14.02 23.63
CA LYS A 162 -1.50 13.84 22.19
C LYS A 162 -2.92 14.12 21.69
N THR A 163 -3.03 14.79 20.55
CA THR A 163 -4.31 15.08 19.91
C THR A 163 -4.46 14.29 18.63
N ILE A 164 -5.69 13.87 18.36
CA ILE A 164 -6.09 13.15 17.15
C ILE A 164 -7.12 14.01 16.46
N ARG A 165 -6.97 14.23 15.16
CA ARG A 165 -7.99 14.86 14.32
C ARG A 165 -8.17 14.08 13.02
N SER A 166 -9.31 13.42 12.86
CA SER A 166 -9.68 12.67 11.66
C SER A 166 -10.82 13.37 10.92
N ALA A 167 -10.57 13.78 9.68
CA ALA A 167 -11.55 14.49 8.86
C ALA A 167 -12.06 13.62 7.70
N PHE A 168 -13.38 13.47 7.62
CA PHE A 168 -14.10 12.81 6.55
C PHE A 168 -14.78 13.86 5.67
N GLU A 169 -14.30 14.00 4.43
CA GLU A 169 -14.75 15.03 3.50
C GLU A 169 -16.17 14.70 2.99
N MET A 170 -17.05 15.70 3.02
CA MET A 170 -18.36 15.63 2.38
C MET A 170 -18.22 15.89 0.88
N GLU A 171 -18.87 15.07 0.06
CA GLU A 171 -18.82 15.24 -1.40
C GLU A 171 -19.66 16.45 -1.88
N SER A 172 -20.52 17.02 -1.04
CA SER A 172 -21.38 18.16 -1.38
C SER A 172 -20.80 19.52 -0.96
N LYS A 173 -20.92 20.54 -1.83
CA LYS A 173 -20.33 21.89 -1.66
C LYS A 173 -21.31 22.96 -1.15
N LYS A 174 -22.41 22.59 -0.48
CA LYS A 174 -23.42 23.57 -0.05
C LYS A 174 -23.19 24.01 1.40
N ASP A 175 -23.56 25.24 1.76
CA ASP A 175 -23.54 25.71 3.14
C ASP A 175 -24.37 24.77 4.04
N THR A 176 -23.68 23.97 4.83
CA THR A 176 -24.30 23.00 5.75
C THR A 176 -24.52 23.63 7.11
N LEU A 177 -25.57 24.43 7.23
CA LEU A 177 -26.20 24.66 8.53
C LEU A 177 -27.33 23.62 8.67
N GLY A 178 -27.38 22.90 9.80
CA GLY A 178 -28.45 21.93 10.10
C GLY A 178 -28.27 20.53 9.50
N ILE A 179 -27.10 19.92 9.71
CA ILE A 179 -26.92 18.48 9.43
C ILE A 179 -27.65 17.66 10.49
N SER A 180 -28.30 16.58 10.08
CA SER A 180 -28.94 15.61 10.97
C SER A 180 -28.60 14.18 10.56
N GLY A 181 -28.79 13.24 11.50
CA GLY A 181 -28.59 11.81 11.28
C GLY A 181 -27.44 11.25 12.10
N THR A 182 -26.87 10.13 11.69
CA THR A 182 -25.87 9.38 12.47
C THR A 182 -24.58 9.13 11.71
N ILE A 183 -23.48 9.07 12.46
CA ILE A 183 -22.20 8.58 11.97
C ILE A 183 -21.64 7.57 12.95
N GLN A 184 -21.13 6.47 12.41
CA GLN A 184 -20.50 5.41 13.18
C GLN A 184 -19.03 5.30 12.81
N LEU A 185 -18.15 5.50 13.79
CA LEU A 185 -16.71 5.44 13.63
C LEU A 185 -16.14 4.25 14.39
N ARG A 186 -14.99 3.75 13.94
CA ARG A 186 -14.20 2.72 14.63
C ARG A 186 -12.82 3.24 14.93
N ALA A 187 -12.47 3.30 16.21
CA ALA A 187 -11.11 3.53 16.67
C ALA A 187 -10.44 2.17 16.94
N SER A 188 -9.16 2.04 16.57
CA SER A 188 -8.43 0.79 16.72
C SER A 188 -6.92 0.97 16.92
N PHE A 189 -6.35 0.00 17.63
CA PHE A 189 -4.91 -0.25 17.72
C PHE A 189 -4.61 -1.67 17.20
N PRO A 190 -3.42 -1.92 16.62
CA PRO A 190 -2.98 -3.28 16.37
C PRO A 190 -2.77 -3.99 17.71
N SER A 191 -3.25 -5.22 17.83
CA SER A 191 -2.93 -6.15 18.92
C SER A 191 -1.60 -6.88 18.69
N GLY A 192 -1.01 -6.73 17.50
CA GLY A 192 0.25 -7.34 17.14
C GLY A 192 0.49 -7.27 15.64
N TYR A 193 1.57 -7.91 15.21
CA TYR A 193 1.90 -8.05 13.80
C TYR A 193 2.12 -9.52 13.46
N ASP A 194 1.54 -9.96 12.35
CA ASP A 194 2.06 -11.14 11.68
C ASP A 194 3.26 -10.74 10.84
N LYS A 195 4.37 -11.48 10.91
CA LYS A 195 5.59 -11.12 10.20
C LYS A 195 6.41 -12.34 9.80
N VAL A 196 7.01 -12.25 8.61
CA VAL A 196 7.96 -13.23 8.06
C VAL A 196 9.19 -12.50 7.61
N VAL A 197 10.37 -13.06 7.88
CA VAL A 197 11.65 -12.55 7.37
C VAL A 197 12.08 -13.39 6.19
N ILE A 198 12.45 -12.72 5.10
CA ILE A 198 13.01 -13.34 3.92
C ILE A 198 14.45 -12.88 3.77
N THR A 199 15.34 -13.86 3.71
CA THR A 199 16.77 -13.70 3.46
C THR A 199 17.17 -14.51 2.21
N PRO A 200 18.38 -14.31 1.66
CA PRO A 200 18.86 -15.15 0.55
C PRO A 200 18.90 -16.66 0.84
N LYS A 201 18.90 -17.07 2.12
CA LYS A 201 18.90 -18.48 2.54
C LYS A 201 17.51 -19.13 2.48
N ASP A 202 16.47 -18.36 2.18
CA ASP A 202 15.09 -18.82 2.18
C ASP A 202 14.58 -19.22 0.79
N ILE A 203 15.43 -19.16 -0.24
CA ILE A 203 15.12 -19.66 -1.59
C ILE A 203 14.65 -21.12 -1.51
N GLY A 204 13.51 -21.41 -2.13
CA GLY A 204 12.82 -22.70 -2.12
C GLY A 204 11.96 -22.97 -0.87
N LYS A 205 11.97 -22.08 0.13
CA LYS A 205 11.13 -22.25 1.33
C LYS A 205 9.74 -21.68 1.13
N GLN A 206 8.77 -22.30 1.80
CA GLN A 206 7.40 -21.82 1.89
C GLN A 206 7.16 -21.09 3.20
N PHE A 207 6.29 -20.09 3.17
CA PHE A 207 5.82 -19.38 4.35
C PHE A 207 4.34 -19.02 4.21
N THR A 208 3.73 -18.68 5.34
CA THR A 208 2.37 -18.16 5.42
C THR A 208 2.42 -16.79 6.07
N ILE A 209 1.67 -15.84 5.53
CA ILE A 209 1.45 -14.54 6.15
C ILE A 209 -0.04 -14.18 6.00
N GLY A 210 -0.70 -13.89 7.12
CA GLY A 210 -2.15 -13.83 7.21
C GLY A 210 -2.77 -15.18 6.84
N LEU A 211 -3.62 -15.19 5.82
CA LEU A 211 -4.25 -16.41 5.29
C LEU A 211 -3.62 -16.89 3.97
N LYS A 212 -2.58 -16.18 3.48
CA LYS A 212 -1.99 -16.42 2.17
C LYS A 212 -0.66 -17.17 2.29
N LYS A 213 -0.47 -18.13 1.39
CA LYS A 213 0.74 -18.96 1.31
C LYS A 213 1.61 -18.56 0.14
N TYR A 214 2.92 -18.60 0.35
CA TYR A 214 3.91 -18.21 -0.64
C TYR A 214 5.12 -19.12 -0.59
N GLU A 215 5.80 -19.26 -1.72
CA GLU A 215 7.13 -19.84 -1.86
C GLU A 215 8.11 -18.76 -2.32
N VAL A 216 9.31 -18.73 -1.73
CA VAL A 216 10.39 -17.85 -2.18
C VAL A 216 11.09 -18.51 -3.37
N LEU A 217 10.79 -18.08 -4.59
CA LEU A 217 11.43 -18.62 -5.79
C LEU A 217 12.88 -18.16 -5.93
N ASN A 218 13.15 -16.91 -5.60
CA ASN A 218 14.48 -16.34 -5.75
C ASN A 218 14.66 -15.10 -4.88
N VAL A 219 15.91 -14.84 -4.49
CA VAL A 219 16.36 -13.62 -3.83
C VAL A 219 17.69 -13.23 -4.45
N PHE A 220 17.71 -12.12 -5.17
CA PHE A 220 18.92 -11.64 -5.82
C PHE A 220 18.96 -10.13 -5.79
N LYS A 221 20.15 -9.56 -5.59
CA LYS A 221 20.33 -8.10 -5.54
C LYS A 221 19.37 -7.48 -4.50
N ASN A 222 18.49 -6.58 -4.91
CA ASN A 222 17.46 -5.92 -4.12
C ASN A 222 16.05 -6.54 -4.34
N ILE A 223 15.95 -7.71 -4.97
CA ILE A 223 14.69 -8.28 -5.45
C ILE A 223 14.40 -9.62 -4.77
N ILE A 224 13.12 -9.83 -4.45
CA ILE A 224 12.56 -11.10 -3.99
C ILE A 224 11.46 -11.51 -4.97
N ILE A 225 11.48 -12.75 -5.41
CA ILE A 225 10.44 -13.34 -6.25
C ILE A 225 9.65 -14.35 -5.43
N LEU A 226 8.35 -14.12 -5.30
CA LEU A 226 7.43 -14.98 -4.59
C LEU A 226 6.47 -15.67 -5.56
N LYS A 227 6.29 -16.97 -5.37
CA LYS A 227 5.20 -17.73 -5.98
C LYS A 227 4.05 -17.83 -4.99
N PRO A 228 2.89 -17.24 -5.27
CA PRO A 228 1.69 -17.44 -4.46
C PRO A 228 1.15 -18.87 -4.64
N ASP A 229 0.56 -19.44 -3.59
CA ASP A 229 -0.25 -20.66 -3.69
C ASP A 229 -1.45 -20.42 -4.62
N SER A 230 -1.81 -21.40 -5.44
CA SER A 230 -2.91 -21.32 -6.41
C SER A 230 -4.28 -21.09 -5.76
N LYS A 231 -4.41 -21.38 -4.46
CA LYS A 231 -5.62 -21.13 -3.66
C LYS A 231 -5.72 -19.71 -3.09
N ASN A 232 -4.71 -18.86 -3.29
CA ASN A 232 -4.77 -17.48 -2.81
C ASN A 232 -5.82 -16.69 -3.62
N GLU A 233 -6.96 -16.40 -3.00
CA GLU A 233 -7.97 -15.50 -3.58
C GLU A 233 -7.41 -14.07 -3.66
N ASN A 234 -7.43 -13.48 -4.86
CA ASN A 234 -6.87 -12.17 -5.20
C ASN A 234 -5.38 -11.99 -4.83
N LEU A 235 -4.57 -11.70 -5.85
CA LEU A 235 -3.15 -11.34 -5.68
C LEU A 235 -2.95 -9.94 -5.08
N ASP A 236 -4.03 -9.32 -4.58
CA ASP A 236 -3.95 -8.06 -3.87
C ASP A 236 -3.04 -8.21 -2.64
N ARG A 237 -2.20 -7.19 -2.49
CA ARG A 237 -1.07 -7.20 -1.57
C ARG A 237 -1.56 -6.71 -0.23
N ASP A 238 -1.70 -7.63 0.70
CA ASP A 238 -2.17 -7.27 2.04
C ASP A 238 -1.00 -6.83 2.92
N PHE A 239 0.24 -7.26 2.62
CA PHE A 239 1.41 -7.04 3.48
C PHE A 239 2.21 -5.79 3.14
N LYS A 240 2.77 -5.19 4.19
CA LYS A 240 3.79 -4.14 4.14
C LYS A 240 5.19 -4.77 4.13
N ILE A 241 6.18 -4.00 3.69
CA ILE A 241 7.57 -4.45 3.52
C ILE A 241 8.51 -3.50 4.25
N VAL A 242 9.52 -4.05 4.92
CA VAL A 242 10.69 -3.30 5.38
C VAL A 242 11.94 -4.17 5.27
N ASN A 243 13.04 -3.63 4.75
CA ASN A 243 14.31 -4.33 4.64
C ASN A 243 15.30 -3.77 5.67
N LEU A 244 15.78 -4.64 6.56
CA LEU A 244 16.69 -4.27 7.64
C LEU A 244 18.06 -4.89 7.43
N ASN A 245 19.10 -4.15 7.81
CA ASN A 245 20.46 -4.69 7.85
C ASN A 245 20.65 -5.61 9.09
N ALA A 246 21.83 -6.22 9.20
CA ALA A 246 22.17 -7.07 10.36
C ALA A 246 22.14 -6.37 11.74
N LYS A 247 22.20 -5.04 11.80
CA LYS A 247 22.10 -4.26 13.06
C LYS A 247 20.66 -3.88 13.42
N GLY A 248 19.71 -4.06 12.51
CA GLY A 248 18.31 -3.64 12.68
C GLY A 248 17.98 -2.30 12.03
N ASP A 249 18.94 -1.65 11.36
CA ASP A 249 18.74 -0.36 10.70
C ASP A 249 17.97 -0.53 9.38
N GLU A 250 17.13 0.43 9.00
CA GLU A 250 16.38 0.35 7.73
C GLU A 250 17.27 0.66 6.53
N ILE A 251 17.26 -0.24 5.55
CA ILE A 251 17.80 -0.03 4.20
C ILE A 251 16.74 0.70 3.38
N ALA A 252 16.81 2.03 3.37
CA ALA A 252 15.77 2.89 2.82
C ALA A 252 16.15 3.53 1.48
N GLN A 253 15.13 3.92 0.72
CA GLN A 253 15.29 4.69 -0.50
C GLN A 253 15.78 6.11 -0.18
N ILE A 254 16.67 6.64 -1.02
CA ILE A 254 17.01 8.07 -0.99
C ILE A 254 15.80 8.87 -1.49
N ALA A 255 15.41 9.92 -0.76
CA ALA A 255 14.28 10.73 -1.16
C ALA A 255 14.57 11.45 -2.48
N TYR A 256 13.54 11.64 -3.31
CA TYR A 256 13.70 12.21 -4.66
C TYR A 256 14.46 13.55 -4.68
N PHE A 257 14.13 14.47 -3.76
CA PHE A 257 14.81 15.77 -3.67
C PHE A 257 16.27 15.66 -3.24
N ASP A 258 16.60 14.72 -2.35
CA ASP A 258 17.99 14.47 -1.96
C ASP A 258 18.76 13.88 -3.14
N LEU A 259 18.14 12.96 -3.88
CA LEU A 259 18.71 12.37 -5.07
C LEU A 259 18.98 13.41 -6.16
N LEU A 260 18.06 14.35 -6.38
CA LEU A 260 18.26 15.47 -7.30
C LEU A 260 19.51 16.28 -6.94
N LYS A 261 19.65 16.67 -5.67
CA LYS A 261 20.84 17.38 -5.19
C LYS A 261 22.11 16.56 -5.36
N MET A 262 22.06 15.27 -5.06
CA MET A 262 23.20 14.36 -5.23
C MET A 262 23.61 14.18 -6.70
N ASN A 263 22.74 14.49 -7.65
CA ASN A 263 22.97 14.40 -9.09
C ASN A 263 23.37 15.74 -9.74
N GLU A 264 23.37 16.84 -8.99
CA GLU A 264 23.83 18.13 -9.50
C GLU A 264 25.31 18.05 -9.93
N GLY A 265 25.60 18.42 -11.18
CA GLY A 265 26.95 18.45 -11.73
C GLY A 265 27.57 17.07 -12.02
N LYS A 266 26.81 15.97 -11.96
CA LYS A 266 27.30 14.62 -12.31
C LYS A 266 27.07 14.29 -13.78
N ASP A 267 28.12 13.84 -14.45
CA ASP A 267 28.04 13.32 -15.84
C ASP A 267 27.20 12.03 -15.94
N LYS A 268 27.19 11.22 -14.87
CA LYS A 268 26.38 10.01 -14.76
C LYS A 268 25.47 10.14 -13.53
N PRO A 269 24.18 10.48 -13.71
CA PRO A 269 23.25 10.62 -12.59
C PRO A 269 22.99 9.27 -11.93
N ILE A 270 22.83 9.29 -10.61
CA ILE A 270 22.34 8.18 -9.83
C ILE A 270 20.88 7.94 -10.19
N GLU A 271 20.56 6.71 -10.59
CA GLU A 271 19.19 6.31 -10.87
C GLU A 271 18.38 6.12 -9.58
N MET A 272 17.14 6.59 -9.57
CA MET A 272 16.19 6.29 -8.51
C MET A 272 15.80 4.81 -8.57
N ILE A 273 15.94 4.10 -7.46
CA ILE A 273 15.53 2.70 -7.35
C ILE A 273 14.06 2.67 -6.99
N GLY A 274 13.21 2.15 -7.87
CA GLY A 274 11.80 1.94 -7.55
C GLY A 274 11.65 0.91 -6.43
N VAL A 275 11.23 1.34 -5.25
CA VAL A 275 10.80 0.44 -4.17
C VAL A 275 9.34 0.12 -4.37
N GLY A 276 8.98 -1.16 -4.27
CA GLY A 276 7.60 -1.56 -4.34
C GLY A 276 7.44 -3.00 -4.76
N THR A 277 6.27 -3.28 -5.28
CA THR A 277 5.87 -4.62 -5.66
C THR A 277 5.25 -4.58 -7.05
N GLN A 278 5.46 -5.64 -7.83
CA GLN A 278 4.84 -5.83 -9.13
C GLN A 278 4.56 -7.31 -9.36
N THR A 279 3.66 -7.62 -10.29
CA THR A 279 3.46 -9.00 -10.74
C THR A 279 4.25 -9.25 -12.01
N ILE A 280 4.70 -10.49 -12.18
CA ILE A 280 5.41 -10.97 -13.36
C ILE A 280 4.94 -12.38 -13.67
N SER A 281 4.60 -12.67 -14.93
CA SER A 281 4.23 -14.05 -15.30
C SER A 281 5.45 -14.95 -15.35
N GLU A 282 5.25 -16.24 -15.11
CA GLU A 282 6.29 -17.25 -15.12
C GLU A 282 7.11 -17.22 -16.41
N LYS A 283 6.44 -17.11 -17.56
CA LYS A 283 7.11 -17.04 -18.86
C LYS A 283 8.06 -15.84 -18.97
N ILE A 284 7.61 -14.65 -18.56
CA ILE A 284 8.41 -13.43 -18.61
C ILE A 284 9.56 -13.49 -17.60
N TYR A 285 9.28 -14.02 -16.40
CA TYR A 285 10.31 -14.29 -15.39
C TYR A 285 11.43 -15.18 -15.94
N LYS A 286 11.08 -16.29 -16.61
CA LYS A 286 12.07 -17.20 -17.23
C LYS A 286 12.90 -16.52 -18.30
N ILE A 287 12.26 -15.78 -19.23
CA ILE A 287 12.95 -15.06 -20.32
C ILE A 287 14.05 -14.14 -19.75
N PHE A 288 13.72 -13.30 -18.77
CA PHE A 288 14.69 -12.36 -18.20
C PHE A 288 15.68 -13.01 -17.23
N THR A 289 15.35 -14.15 -16.63
CA THR A 289 16.29 -14.91 -15.79
C THR A 289 17.36 -15.59 -16.66
N GLU A 290 16.95 -16.14 -17.82
CA GLU A 290 17.85 -16.81 -18.77
C GLU A 290 18.68 -15.81 -19.58
N ASN A 291 18.10 -14.67 -19.97
CA ASN A 291 18.79 -13.61 -20.69
C ASN A 291 18.42 -12.21 -20.14
N PRO A 292 19.09 -11.75 -19.06
CA PRO A 292 18.81 -10.45 -18.44
C PRO A 292 19.06 -9.24 -19.34
N THR A 293 19.82 -9.41 -20.43
CA THR A 293 20.20 -8.36 -21.38
C THR A 293 19.49 -8.50 -22.73
N ILE A 294 18.43 -9.31 -22.81
CA ILE A 294 17.63 -9.50 -24.02
C ILE A 294 17.19 -8.14 -24.60
N SER A 295 17.42 -7.93 -25.89
CA SER A 295 16.96 -6.71 -26.57
C SER A 295 15.43 -6.68 -26.72
N LYS A 296 14.89 -5.50 -27.01
CA LYS A 296 13.44 -5.34 -27.23
C LYS A 296 12.98 -6.14 -28.44
N GLU A 297 13.79 -6.17 -29.49
CA GLU A 297 13.54 -6.87 -30.75
C GLU A 297 13.53 -8.39 -30.54
N GLU A 298 14.51 -8.92 -29.82
CA GLU A 298 14.55 -10.35 -29.47
C GLU A 298 13.37 -10.73 -28.58
N PHE A 299 13.05 -9.92 -27.56
CA PHE A 299 11.89 -10.15 -26.73
C PHE A 299 10.59 -10.18 -27.54
N ASP A 300 10.41 -9.23 -28.46
CA ASP A 300 9.22 -9.17 -29.31
C ASP A 300 9.12 -10.38 -30.24
N SER A 301 10.25 -10.87 -30.76
CA SER A 301 10.27 -12.09 -31.58
C SER A 301 9.78 -13.34 -30.83
N ILE A 302 9.95 -13.38 -29.50
CA ILE A 302 9.46 -14.46 -28.63
C ILE A 302 7.96 -14.28 -28.32
N ILE A 303 7.54 -13.04 -28.07
CA ILE A 303 6.16 -12.74 -27.62
C ILE A 303 5.16 -12.67 -28.77
N ASP A 304 5.56 -12.23 -29.96
CA ASP A 304 4.64 -12.06 -31.10
C ASP A 304 3.93 -13.36 -31.52
N PRO A 305 4.60 -14.52 -31.61
CA PRO A 305 3.92 -15.78 -31.87
C PRO A 305 2.95 -16.20 -30.76
N ILE A 306 3.29 -15.89 -29.50
CA ILE A 306 2.44 -16.19 -28.34
C ILE A 306 1.18 -15.33 -28.37
N ALA A 307 1.34 -14.03 -28.62
CA ALA A 307 0.23 -13.08 -28.73
C ALA A 307 -0.73 -13.48 -29.85
N LYS A 308 -0.21 -13.84 -31.04
CA LYS A 308 -1.04 -14.32 -32.16
C LYS A 308 -1.88 -15.53 -31.79
N LYS A 309 -1.32 -16.49 -31.04
CA LYS A 309 -2.06 -17.66 -30.54
C LYS A 309 -3.19 -17.26 -29.60
N ILE A 310 -2.92 -16.36 -28.65
CA ILE A 310 -3.91 -15.89 -27.67
C ILE A 310 -5.06 -15.17 -28.37
N PHE A 311 -4.78 -14.25 -29.28
CA PHE A 311 -5.82 -13.50 -30.01
C PHE A 311 -6.62 -14.35 -31.00
N SER A 312 -6.09 -15.50 -31.41
CA SER A 312 -6.77 -16.44 -32.29
C SER A 312 -7.51 -17.55 -31.53
N ALA A 313 -7.44 -17.56 -30.20
CA ALA A 313 -8.06 -18.58 -29.37
C ALA A 313 -9.55 -18.28 -29.12
N GLU A 314 -10.36 -19.35 -29.05
CA GLU A 314 -11.77 -19.26 -28.67
C GLU A 314 -11.94 -18.78 -27.21
N ASP A 315 -11.06 -19.24 -26.32
CA ASP A 315 -10.94 -18.77 -24.94
C ASP A 315 -9.59 -18.07 -24.73
N ILE A 316 -9.60 -16.75 -24.89
CA ILE A 316 -8.43 -15.88 -24.71
C ILE A 316 -7.84 -16.02 -23.31
N ARG A 317 -8.68 -16.17 -22.28
CA ARG A 317 -8.21 -16.20 -20.88
C ARG A 317 -7.48 -17.51 -20.61
N ALA A 318 -8.09 -18.64 -20.94
CA ALA A 318 -7.48 -19.95 -20.74
C ALA A 318 -6.18 -20.09 -21.56
N GLU A 319 -6.18 -19.64 -22.82
CA GLU A 319 -4.96 -19.70 -23.64
C GLU A 319 -3.87 -18.77 -23.09
N ARG A 320 -4.22 -17.58 -22.57
CA ARG A 320 -3.26 -16.69 -21.91
C ARG A 320 -2.61 -17.35 -20.69
N GLU A 321 -3.42 -17.94 -19.80
CA GLU A 321 -2.92 -18.63 -18.60
C GLU A 321 -1.99 -19.79 -18.99
N LYS A 322 -2.34 -20.55 -20.03
CA LYS A 322 -1.51 -21.63 -20.58
C LYS A 322 -0.18 -21.16 -21.18
N GLN A 323 -0.17 -20.02 -21.90
CA GLN A 323 1.03 -19.51 -22.57
C GLN A 323 1.99 -18.78 -21.62
N PHE A 324 1.44 -18.01 -20.67
CA PHE A 324 2.24 -17.20 -19.75
C PHE A 324 2.54 -17.88 -18.41
N GLY A 325 1.83 -18.96 -18.09
CA GLY A 325 1.98 -19.71 -16.85
C GLY A 325 1.43 -18.97 -15.63
N GLU A 326 1.92 -19.36 -14.46
CA GLU A 326 1.53 -18.75 -13.20
C GLU A 326 1.97 -17.28 -13.09
N THR A 327 1.37 -16.55 -12.15
CA THR A 327 1.76 -15.17 -11.84
C THR A 327 2.55 -15.12 -10.54
N TYR A 328 3.76 -14.58 -10.61
CA TYR A 328 4.65 -14.35 -9.47
C TYR A 328 4.58 -12.90 -9.00
N ILE A 329 5.02 -12.66 -7.76
CA ILE A 329 5.17 -11.34 -7.17
C ILE A 329 6.66 -11.02 -7.09
N ALA A 330 7.08 -9.91 -7.69
CA ALA A 330 8.40 -9.34 -7.50
C ALA A 330 8.32 -8.20 -6.49
N ILE A 331 9.13 -8.29 -5.43
CA ILE A 331 9.34 -7.23 -4.45
C ILE A 331 10.69 -6.59 -4.73
N THR A 332 10.73 -5.28 -4.94
CA THR A 332 11.96 -4.52 -5.14
C THR A 332 12.21 -3.64 -3.92
N ASN A 333 13.39 -3.80 -3.32
CA ASN A 333 13.86 -3.04 -2.16
C ASN A 333 14.81 -1.93 -2.58
N ALA A 334 15.08 -0.98 -1.68
CA ALA A 334 15.97 0.15 -1.96
C ALA A 334 17.44 -0.27 -2.15
N GLY A 335 17.87 -1.27 -1.39
CA GLY A 335 19.22 -1.82 -1.44
C GLY A 335 19.19 -3.35 -1.41
N PRO A 336 20.36 -4.01 -1.28
CA PRO A 336 20.46 -5.46 -1.20
C PRO A 336 19.50 -6.06 -0.16
N VAL A 337 18.90 -7.20 -0.50
CA VAL A 337 18.04 -7.93 0.44
C VAL A 337 18.91 -8.56 1.52
N GLU A 338 18.78 -8.07 2.75
CA GLU A 338 19.44 -8.66 3.92
C GLU A 338 18.40 -9.38 4.78
N ASN A 339 17.54 -8.61 5.46
CA ASN A 339 16.43 -9.12 6.25
C ASN A 339 15.15 -8.40 5.81
N CYS A 340 14.49 -8.90 4.78
CA CYS A 340 13.25 -8.32 4.29
C CYS A 340 12.07 -8.87 5.07
N TYR A 341 11.49 -8.04 5.93
CA TYR A 341 10.28 -8.35 6.67
C TYR A 341 9.05 -8.05 5.83
N LEU A 342 8.21 -9.07 5.65
CA LEU A 342 6.82 -8.91 5.22
C LEU A 342 5.96 -8.90 6.48
N TYR A 343 5.06 -7.94 6.63
CA TYR A 343 4.25 -7.84 7.84
C TYR A 343 2.80 -7.35 7.61
N LEU A 344 1.91 -7.80 8.49
CA LEU A 344 0.49 -7.45 8.56
C LEU A 344 0.10 -7.00 9.97
N GLU A 345 -0.71 -5.96 10.06
CA GLU A 345 -1.31 -5.55 11.34
C GLU A 345 -2.43 -6.52 11.74
N LYS A 346 -2.37 -7.03 12.98
CA LYS A 346 -3.49 -7.73 13.60
C LYS A 346 -4.33 -6.70 14.35
N ARG A 347 -5.49 -6.32 13.84
CA ARG A 347 -6.35 -5.27 14.45
C ARG A 347 -7.50 -5.88 15.25
N GLU A 348 -7.20 -6.32 16.47
CA GLU A 348 -8.20 -6.94 17.36
C GLU A 348 -8.70 -6.01 18.45
N LEU A 349 -7.88 -5.02 18.87
CA LEU A 349 -8.31 -4.02 19.85
C LEU A 349 -9.01 -2.86 19.14
N LYS A 350 -10.34 -2.96 19.05
CA LYS A 350 -11.19 -1.99 18.37
C LYS A 350 -12.46 -1.68 19.16
N ARG A 351 -12.96 -0.47 18.96
CA ARG A 351 -14.24 0.00 19.51
C ARG A 351 -14.94 0.81 18.45
N THR A 352 -16.23 0.53 18.29
CA THR A 352 -17.12 1.27 17.41
C THR A 352 -18.03 2.14 18.28
N PHE A 353 -18.20 3.39 17.87
CA PHE A 353 -19.01 4.37 18.58
C PHE A 353 -19.77 5.23 17.57
N GLU A 354 -20.91 5.73 18.01
CA GLU A 354 -21.86 6.45 17.17
C GLU A 354 -22.09 7.87 17.70
N LYS A 355 -22.35 8.80 16.78
CA LYS A 355 -22.80 10.14 17.09
C LYS A 355 -24.04 10.48 16.26
N GLU A 356 -25.05 10.98 16.95
CA GLU A 356 -26.22 11.64 16.36
C GLU A 356 -26.01 13.16 16.28
N PHE A 357 -26.39 13.75 15.13
CA PHE A 357 -26.32 15.17 14.80
C PHE A 357 -27.65 15.88 14.94
#